data_AF-A0A2E1BFZ6-F1
#
_entry.id   AF-A0A2E1BFZ6-F1
#
_cell.length_a   1.000
_cell.length_b   1.000
_cell.length_c   1.000
_cell.angle_alpha   90.00
_cell.angle_beta   90.00
_cell.angle_gamma   90.00
#
_symmetry.space_group_name_H-M   'P 1'
#
loop_
_entity.id
_entity.type
_entity.pdbx_description
1 polymer ?
#
loop_
_entity_poly.entity_id
_entity_poly.type
_entity_poly.pdbx_seq_one_letter_code
_entity_poly.pdbx_strand_id
1 'polypeptide(L)'
;IPPTATPIPPTATPIPPTATPIPPTKSRIQIPRNNSVLINLSKYNDQEILDWENLSYSKLSQTENTAIFSFIYPVGKSLERETKVRGKYINEHEVLLNEEEISHILTNMNTWMQNNSNKCTERTLEPVPVLNDFEEWIRYGADLSMQAAECRNLRILAIAIPKDSGLNFVKNEFKNTFIHEFYHAQQNDLDQCDIKGDFSQSNSIWFIEGGAHYFSTTILSEDSKKNIDSEILRTAYEIKDLTEDELIGQPDKWGAAALLLMTKLNLLSESSIMDSTLFDNCARENDFDSNSREIQHVKKHWKSIENKNGIFSFKKEALSYNKYSY
;
A
#
# COMPACT_ATOMS: atom_id res chain seq x y z
N ILE A 1 20.66 -11.56 -75.20
CA ILE A 1 19.48 -10.78 -74.72
C ILE A 1 19.50 -10.85 -73.19
N PRO A 2 19.54 -9.70 -72.48
CA PRO A 2 19.80 -9.60 -71.04
C PRO A 2 18.47 -9.80 -70.25
N PRO A 3 18.42 -9.82 -68.89
CA PRO A 3 18.74 -8.65 -68.08
C PRO A 3 19.57 -8.90 -66.81
N THR A 4 20.46 -7.94 -66.60
CA THR A 4 20.94 -7.33 -65.36
C THR A 4 19.94 -7.41 -64.19
N ALA A 5 20.37 -7.97 -63.05
CA ALA A 5 19.71 -7.80 -61.76
C ALA A 5 20.49 -6.76 -60.94
N THR A 6 19.86 -5.62 -60.71
CA THR A 6 20.29 -4.51 -59.85
C THR A 6 20.26 -4.95 -58.37
N PRO A 7 21.19 -4.52 -57.50
CA PRO A 7 21.05 -4.70 -56.07
C PRO A 7 20.02 -3.70 -55.52
N ILE A 8 19.02 -4.20 -54.81
CA ILE A 8 18.05 -3.40 -54.06
C ILE A 8 18.77 -2.85 -52.81
N PRO A 9 18.70 -1.54 -52.49
CA PRO A 9 19.23 -1.02 -51.24
C PRO A 9 18.33 -1.45 -50.07
N PRO A 10 18.87 -1.73 -48.87
CA PRO A 10 18.03 -2.03 -47.72
C PRO A 10 17.18 -0.80 -47.37
N THR A 11 15.87 -0.99 -47.40
CA THR A 11 14.89 -0.03 -46.87
C THR A 11 15.17 0.15 -45.39
N ALA A 12 15.70 1.31 -45.00
CA ALA A 12 15.78 1.71 -43.61
C ALA A 12 14.35 1.88 -43.08
N THR A 13 13.93 0.94 -42.23
CA THR A 13 12.72 1.09 -41.42
C THR A 13 12.91 2.32 -40.52
N PRO A 14 11.94 3.23 -40.40
CA PRO A 14 12.05 4.33 -39.46
C PRO A 14 12.09 3.77 -38.05
N ILE A 15 13.18 4.01 -37.35
CA ILE A 15 13.28 3.81 -35.90
C ILE A 15 12.18 4.68 -35.28
N PRO A 16 11.33 4.16 -34.38
CA PRO A 16 10.33 4.97 -33.69
C PRO A 16 11.05 6.13 -32.97
N PRO A 17 10.46 7.33 -32.90
CA PRO A 17 11.11 8.44 -32.24
C PRO A 17 11.38 8.05 -30.79
N THR A 18 12.67 8.09 -30.43
CA THR A 18 13.16 8.09 -29.06
C THR A 18 12.26 9.00 -28.23
N ALA A 19 11.61 8.44 -27.20
CA ALA A 19 10.77 9.20 -26.29
C ALA A 19 11.57 10.42 -25.81
N THR A 20 11.10 11.60 -26.22
CA THR A 20 11.66 12.88 -25.79
C THR A 20 11.63 12.93 -24.26
N PRO A 21 12.71 13.38 -23.59
CA PRO A 21 12.65 13.66 -22.16
C PRO A 21 11.53 14.68 -21.92
N ILE A 22 10.59 14.34 -21.04
CA ILE A 22 9.52 15.24 -20.63
C ILE A 22 10.18 16.45 -19.95
N PRO A 23 9.94 17.70 -20.40
CA PRO A 23 10.52 18.89 -19.78
C PRO A 23 10.01 19.10 -18.34
N PRO A 24 10.78 19.77 -17.47
CA PRO A 24 10.43 19.95 -16.07
C PRO A 24 9.36 21.05 -15.86
N THR A 25 8.61 20.89 -14.76
CA THR A 25 7.95 21.93 -13.95
C THR A 25 6.90 22.85 -14.59
N LYS A 26 5.66 22.34 -14.70
CA LYS A 26 4.42 23.06 -14.32
C LYS A 26 3.51 22.10 -13.54
N SER A 27 2.98 22.57 -12.41
CA SER A 27 2.51 21.80 -11.25
C SER A 27 1.87 20.44 -11.55
N ARG A 28 2.62 19.35 -11.28
CA ARG A 28 2.05 18.00 -11.07
C ARG A 28 1.45 17.87 -9.66
N ILE A 29 0.95 19.00 -9.13
CA ILE A 29 0.25 19.07 -7.85
C ILE A 29 -1.22 18.95 -8.18
N GLN A 30 -1.83 17.88 -7.72
CA GLN A 30 -3.27 17.71 -7.72
C GLN A 30 -3.78 17.96 -6.30
N ILE A 31 -4.94 18.60 -6.18
CA ILE A 31 -5.62 18.80 -4.90
C ILE A 31 -6.89 17.94 -4.96
N PRO A 32 -6.79 16.62 -4.70
CA PRO A 32 -7.92 15.71 -4.87
C PRO A 32 -9.11 16.12 -3.99
N ARG A 33 -8.91 16.26 -2.67
CA ARG A 33 -9.97 16.55 -1.68
C ARG A 33 -9.40 17.06 -0.36
N ASN A 34 -10.19 17.81 0.42
CA ASN A 34 -9.92 18.12 1.84
C ASN A 34 -8.48 18.53 2.17
N ASN A 35 -7.96 19.55 1.49
CA ASN A 35 -6.57 20.02 1.63
C ASN A 35 -5.50 18.94 1.37
N SER A 36 -5.86 17.79 0.80
CA SER A 36 -4.92 16.76 0.37
C SER A 36 -4.19 17.22 -0.88
N VAL A 37 -2.97 16.72 -1.04
CA VAL A 37 -2.05 17.08 -2.13
C VAL A 37 -1.50 15.78 -2.71
N LEU A 38 -1.48 15.68 -4.03
CA LEU A 38 -0.78 14.62 -4.75
C LEU A 38 0.29 15.23 -5.65
N ILE A 39 1.55 14.81 -5.46
CA ILE A 39 2.67 15.09 -6.36
C ILE A 39 3.02 13.81 -7.12
N ASN A 40 2.69 13.73 -8.40
CA ASN A 40 2.98 12.55 -9.21
C ASN A 40 4.18 12.76 -10.14
N LEU A 41 5.39 12.38 -9.73
CA LEU A 41 6.59 12.42 -10.59
C LEU A 41 6.79 11.12 -11.40
N SER A 42 5.84 10.19 -11.34
CA SER A 42 5.95 8.92 -12.07
C SER A 42 5.65 9.03 -13.57
N LYS A 43 5.71 7.88 -14.26
CA LYS A 43 5.28 7.69 -15.65
C LYS A 43 3.77 7.54 -15.81
N TYR A 44 3.02 7.36 -14.72
CA TYR A 44 1.58 7.12 -14.74
C TYR A 44 0.78 8.42 -14.84
N ASN A 45 -0.44 8.33 -15.35
CA ASN A 45 -1.30 9.49 -15.56
C ASN A 45 -1.95 9.94 -14.24
N ASP A 46 -1.94 11.25 -13.98
CA ASP A 46 -2.52 11.85 -12.78
C ASP A 46 -4.00 11.48 -12.60
N GLN A 47 -4.80 11.54 -13.67
CA GLN A 47 -6.23 11.24 -13.59
C GLN A 47 -6.48 9.78 -13.20
N GLU A 48 -5.64 8.84 -13.65
CA GLU A 48 -5.78 7.44 -13.28
C GLU A 48 -5.54 7.22 -11.77
N ILE A 49 -4.52 7.87 -11.21
CA ILE A 49 -4.24 7.80 -9.77
C ILE A 49 -5.37 8.45 -8.98
N LEU A 50 -5.85 9.62 -9.43
CA LEU A 50 -6.99 10.30 -8.83
C LEU A 50 -8.26 9.44 -8.88
N ASP A 51 -8.48 8.70 -9.96
CA ASP A 51 -9.62 7.78 -10.07
C ASP A 51 -9.51 6.63 -9.07
N TRP A 52 -8.31 6.11 -8.82
CA TRP A 52 -8.10 5.07 -7.80
C TRP A 52 -8.30 5.60 -6.38
N GLU A 53 -7.79 6.79 -6.08
CA GLU A 53 -8.05 7.50 -4.83
C GLU A 53 -9.55 7.74 -4.65
N ASN A 54 -10.22 8.21 -5.70
CA ASN A 54 -11.65 8.49 -5.66
C ASN A 54 -12.51 7.24 -5.43
N LEU A 55 -12.15 6.15 -6.11
CA LEU A 55 -12.78 4.84 -5.93
C LEU A 55 -12.58 4.32 -4.51
N SER A 56 -11.35 4.39 -4.00
CA SER A 56 -11.02 3.97 -2.63
C SER A 56 -11.83 4.77 -1.61
N TYR A 57 -11.84 6.10 -1.74
CA TYR A 57 -12.65 6.95 -0.87
C TYR A 57 -14.15 6.62 -0.90
N SER A 58 -14.70 6.23 -2.06
CA SER A 58 -16.15 5.94 -2.17
C SER A 58 -16.61 4.74 -1.34
N LYS A 59 -15.67 3.93 -0.84
CA LYS A 59 -15.93 2.74 -0.01
C LYS A 59 -15.90 3.05 1.49
N LEU A 60 -15.36 4.20 1.90
CA LEU A 60 -15.06 4.54 3.30
C LEU A 60 -16.27 5.16 4.02
N SER A 61 -16.39 4.90 5.32
CA SER A 61 -17.48 5.43 6.16
C SER A 61 -17.22 6.84 6.71
N GLN A 62 -15.95 7.18 6.98
CA GLN A 62 -15.53 8.44 7.59
C GLN A 62 -14.46 9.09 6.71
N THR A 63 -14.75 10.23 6.08
CA THR A 63 -13.84 10.82 5.07
C THR A 63 -13.59 12.32 5.22
N GLU A 64 -14.16 13.00 6.22
CA GLU A 64 -14.25 14.47 6.15
C GLU A 64 -13.08 15.22 6.77
N ASN A 65 -12.29 14.61 7.66
CA ASN A 65 -11.26 15.36 8.42
C ASN A 65 -9.81 15.03 8.10
N THR A 66 -9.50 13.90 7.48
CA THR A 66 -8.13 13.50 7.13
C THR A 66 -7.63 14.27 5.91
N ALA A 67 -6.49 14.94 6.05
CA ALA A 67 -5.72 15.47 4.93
C ALA A 67 -4.54 14.53 4.63
N ILE A 68 -4.29 14.30 3.34
CA ILE A 68 -3.26 13.36 2.87
C ILE A 68 -2.28 14.10 1.96
N PHE A 69 -0.99 13.97 2.24
CA PHE A 69 0.08 14.39 1.34
C PHE A 69 0.69 13.18 0.66
N SER A 70 0.36 12.98 -0.60
CA SER A 70 0.85 11.88 -1.42
C SER A 70 1.95 12.38 -2.36
N PHE A 71 3.07 11.67 -2.43
CA PHE A 71 4.04 11.88 -3.49
C PHE A 71 4.56 10.56 -4.04
N ILE A 72 4.63 10.50 -5.37
CA ILE A 72 5.03 9.30 -6.12
C ILE A 72 6.25 9.68 -6.95
N TYR A 73 7.34 8.93 -6.83
CA TYR A 73 8.61 9.29 -7.45
C TYR A 73 9.33 8.09 -8.06
N PRO A 74 10.07 8.27 -9.16
CA PRO A 74 10.85 7.20 -9.75
C PRO A 74 12.18 6.98 -8.99
N VAL A 75 12.59 5.72 -8.87
CA VAL A 75 13.94 5.32 -8.43
C VAL A 75 14.59 4.45 -9.50
N GLY A 76 15.92 4.42 -9.59
CA GLY A 76 16.63 3.59 -10.57
C GLY A 76 16.79 2.16 -10.09
N LYS A 77 17.87 1.48 -10.51
CA LYS A 77 18.16 0.12 -10.06
C LYS A 77 18.53 0.08 -8.58
N SER A 78 18.31 -1.07 -7.95
CA SER A 78 18.82 -1.35 -6.61
C SER A 78 20.33 -1.26 -6.58
N LEU A 79 20.86 -0.70 -5.50
CA LEU A 79 22.29 -0.62 -5.22
C LEU A 79 22.78 -1.78 -4.33
N GLU A 80 21.90 -2.75 -4.03
CA GLU A 80 22.18 -3.91 -3.16
C GLU A 80 22.81 -3.53 -1.80
N ARG A 81 22.39 -2.39 -1.25
CA ARG A 81 22.83 -1.89 0.04
C ARG A 81 21.65 -1.35 0.84
N GLU A 82 21.82 -1.38 2.15
CA GLU A 82 20.82 -0.93 3.11
C GLU A 82 21.45 0.14 4.01
N THR A 83 20.73 1.25 4.21
CA THR A 83 21.13 2.31 5.13
C THR A 83 20.08 2.48 6.21
N LYS A 84 20.52 2.77 7.43
CA LYS A 84 19.64 3.06 8.56
C LYS A 84 19.43 4.56 8.69
N VAL A 85 18.24 5.04 8.34
CA VAL A 85 17.82 6.43 8.53
C VAL A 85 16.88 6.48 9.72
N ARG A 86 17.31 7.16 10.80
CA ARG A 86 16.55 7.34 12.06
C ARG A 86 15.83 6.08 12.58
N GLY A 87 16.51 4.94 12.58
CA GLY A 87 15.94 3.70 13.10
C GLY A 87 15.29 2.80 12.04
N LYS A 88 14.94 3.35 10.87
CA LYS A 88 14.37 2.61 9.75
C LYS A 88 15.47 2.20 8.77
N TYR A 89 15.48 0.92 8.42
CA TYR A 89 16.32 0.42 7.33
C TYR A 89 15.66 0.70 5.99
N ILE A 90 16.44 1.21 5.04
CA ILE A 90 16.00 1.52 3.68
C ILE A 90 16.89 0.83 2.66
N ASN A 91 16.27 0.17 1.69
CA ASN A 91 16.97 -0.37 0.53
C ASN A 91 17.27 0.77 -0.44
N GLU A 92 18.55 0.98 -0.73
CA GLU A 92 18.97 2.08 -1.57
C GLU A 92 18.87 1.75 -3.06
N HIS A 93 18.40 2.73 -3.82
CA HIS A 93 18.36 2.71 -5.27
C HIS A 93 19.05 3.95 -5.84
N GLU A 94 19.33 3.95 -7.13
CA GLU A 94 19.81 5.15 -7.81
C GLU A 94 18.76 6.27 -7.70
N VAL A 95 19.20 7.44 -7.23
CA VAL A 95 18.38 8.65 -7.18
C VAL A 95 18.18 9.18 -8.59
N LEU A 96 16.93 9.25 -9.04
CA LEU A 96 16.57 9.80 -10.34
C LEU A 96 16.02 11.22 -10.28
N LEU A 97 15.59 11.66 -9.09
CA LEU A 97 15.13 13.02 -8.87
C LEU A 97 16.30 13.99 -8.89
N ASN A 98 16.11 15.14 -9.53
CA ASN A 98 17.04 16.26 -9.42
C ASN A 98 16.71 17.15 -8.21
N GLU A 99 17.60 18.09 -7.86
CA GLU A 99 17.41 18.98 -6.70
C GLU A 99 16.14 19.85 -6.78
N GLU A 100 15.70 20.25 -7.99
CA GLU A 100 14.46 21.02 -8.16
C GLU A 100 13.24 20.15 -7.79
N GLU A 101 13.23 18.87 -8.19
CA GLU A 101 12.17 17.93 -7.87
C GLU A 101 12.12 17.57 -6.38
N ILE A 102 13.29 17.33 -5.76
CA ILE A 102 13.40 17.09 -4.32
C ILE A 102 12.91 18.33 -3.55
N SER A 103 13.38 19.52 -3.92
CA SER A 103 12.95 20.79 -3.32
C SER A 103 11.46 21.03 -3.52
N HIS A 104 10.91 20.65 -4.68
CA HIS A 104 9.48 20.75 -4.96
C HIS A 104 8.65 19.88 -4.01
N ILE A 105 9.04 18.63 -3.77
CA ILE A 105 8.35 17.75 -2.80
C ILE A 105 8.40 18.36 -1.40
N LEU A 106 9.60 18.68 -0.90
CA LEU A 106 9.81 19.13 0.48
C LEU A 106 9.15 20.48 0.76
N THR A 107 9.21 21.41 -0.20
CA THR A 107 8.57 22.73 -0.05
C THR A 107 7.05 22.58 0.03
N ASN A 108 6.45 21.79 -0.85
CA ASN A 108 5.00 21.57 -0.84
C ASN A 108 4.55 20.77 0.38
N MET A 109 5.33 19.79 0.84
CA MET A 109 5.08 19.05 2.08
C MET A 109 5.08 20.02 3.27
N ASN A 110 6.10 20.87 3.38
CA ASN A 110 6.20 21.86 4.46
C ASN A 110 5.00 22.83 4.45
N THR A 111 4.66 23.40 3.28
CA THR A 111 3.50 24.28 3.15
C THR A 111 2.20 23.56 3.51
N TRP A 112 2.02 22.33 3.05
CA TRP A 112 0.86 21.52 3.36
C TRP A 112 0.75 21.21 4.86
N MET A 113 1.85 20.82 5.51
CA MET A 113 1.88 20.56 6.97
C MET A 113 1.54 21.82 7.76
N GLN A 114 2.09 22.98 7.39
CA GLN A 114 1.79 24.25 8.06
C GLN A 114 0.30 24.60 7.94
N ASN A 115 -0.27 24.49 6.73
CA ASN A 115 -1.66 24.80 6.45
C ASN A 115 -2.66 23.86 7.13
N ASN A 116 -2.21 22.67 7.54
CA ASN A 116 -3.06 21.65 8.14
C ASN A 116 -2.68 21.30 9.59
N SER A 117 -1.71 21.99 10.18
CA SER A 117 -1.21 21.72 11.54
C SER A 117 -2.32 21.74 12.60
N ASN A 118 -3.36 22.54 12.41
CA ASN A 118 -4.55 22.60 13.26
C ASN A 118 -5.40 21.32 13.28
N LYS A 119 -5.19 20.39 12.35
CA LYS A 119 -5.87 19.08 12.31
C LYS A 119 -5.27 18.08 13.30
N CYS A 120 -4.05 18.31 13.78
CA CYS A 120 -3.48 17.55 14.90
C CYS A 120 -3.92 18.17 16.22
N THR A 121 -4.91 17.57 16.85
CA THR A 121 -5.43 18.04 18.15
C THR A 121 -4.77 17.33 19.34
N GLU A 122 -4.18 16.17 19.10
CA GLU A 122 -3.61 15.28 20.12
C GLU A 122 -2.18 15.70 20.51
N ARG A 123 -1.46 16.35 19.60
CA ARG A 123 -0.07 16.81 19.81
C ARG A 123 0.27 18.01 18.94
N THR A 124 1.26 18.78 19.36
CA THR A 124 1.91 19.76 18.48
C THR A 124 2.72 19.03 17.42
N LEU A 125 2.42 19.28 16.15
CA LEU A 125 3.18 18.75 15.02
C LEU A 125 4.43 19.61 14.81
N GLU A 126 5.60 18.95 14.77
CA GLU A 126 6.89 19.57 14.43
C GLU A 126 7.25 19.18 12.99
N PRO A 127 7.14 20.07 11.99
CA PRO A 127 7.36 19.70 10.60
C PRO A 127 8.82 19.35 10.26
N VAL A 128 9.78 19.98 10.94
CA VAL A 128 11.21 19.87 10.59
C VAL A 128 11.74 18.43 10.72
N PRO A 129 11.50 17.69 11.82
CA PRO A 129 11.90 16.29 11.91
C PRO A 129 11.36 15.43 10.77
N VAL A 130 10.08 15.60 10.42
CA VAL A 130 9.38 14.84 9.37
C VAL A 130 10.00 15.14 7.99
N LEU A 131 10.19 16.43 7.69
CA LEU A 131 10.80 16.87 6.43
C LEU A 131 12.23 16.32 6.27
N ASN A 132 13.03 16.31 7.34
CA ASN A 132 14.38 15.76 7.30
C ASN A 132 14.37 14.25 7.04
N ASP A 133 13.41 13.51 7.61
CA ASP A 133 13.30 12.06 7.39
C ASP A 133 12.98 11.75 5.92
N PHE A 134 12.00 12.45 5.34
CA PHE A 134 11.66 12.30 3.92
C PHE A 134 12.77 12.80 2.99
N GLU A 135 13.46 13.89 3.34
CA GLU A 135 14.61 14.37 2.56
C GLU A 135 15.72 13.32 2.52
N GLU A 136 16.11 12.76 3.67
CA GLU A 136 17.13 11.72 3.73
C GLU A 136 16.70 10.49 2.92
N TRP A 137 15.47 9.99 3.09
CA TRP A 137 14.97 8.84 2.33
C TRP A 137 15.00 9.07 0.81
N ILE A 138 14.56 10.24 0.35
CA ILE A 138 14.59 10.59 -1.07
C ILE A 138 16.05 10.64 -1.58
N ARG A 139 16.96 11.23 -0.81
CA ARG A 139 18.38 11.38 -1.16
C ARG A 139 19.16 10.06 -1.13
N TYR A 140 18.69 9.05 -0.41
CA TYR A 140 19.21 7.68 -0.49
C TYR A 140 18.52 6.83 -1.55
N GLY A 141 17.56 7.39 -2.31
CA GLY A 141 16.79 6.65 -3.30
C GLY A 141 16.01 5.51 -2.67
N ALA A 142 15.41 5.74 -1.49
CA ALA A 142 14.65 4.71 -0.80
C ALA A 142 13.49 4.21 -1.67
N ASP A 143 13.36 2.90 -1.82
CA ASP A 143 12.20 2.25 -2.44
C ASP A 143 11.05 2.18 -1.44
N LEU A 144 10.44 3.34 -1.18
CA LEU A 144 9.35 3.46 -0.22
C LEU A 144 8.05 2.95 -0.83
N SER A 145 7.34 2.11 -0.10
CA SER A 145 5.89 1.97 -0.20
C SER A 145 5.40 2.09 1.23
N MET A 146 4.97 3.30 1.61
CA MET A 146 4.61 3.55 3.00
C MET A 146 3.59 4.66 3.17
N GLN A 147 2.89 4.55 4.29
CA GLN A 147 2.08 5.57 4.90
C GLN A 147 2.69 6.00 6.24
N ALA A 148 2.79 7.30 6.50
CA ALA A 148 3.23 7.88 7.78
C ALA A 148 2.09 8.65 8.47
N ALA A 149 1.72 8.20 9.67
CA ALA A 149 0.67 8.78 10.51
C ALA A 149 1.24 9.92 11.38
N GLU A 150 1.20 11.16 10.89
CA GLU A 150 1.72 12.32 11.63
C GLU A 150 0.79 12.77 12.77
N CYS A 151 -0.49 12.53 12.62
CA CYS A 151 -1.50 12.46 13.67
C CYS A 151 -2.76 11.89 13.03
N ARG A 152 -3.84 11.66 13.81
CA ARG A 152 -5.09 11.05 13.33
C ARG A 152 -5.59 11.60 11.99
N ASN A 153 -5.52 12.92 11.81
CA ASN A 153 -6.06 13.62 10.65
C ASN A 153 -4.99 14.11 9.65
N LEU A 154 -3.71 13.78 9.85
CA LEU A 154 -2.64 14.12 8.92
C LEU A 154 -1.81 12.89 8.57
N ARG A 155 -1.80 12.58 7.27
CA ARG A 155 -1.21 11.37 6.72
C ARG A 155 -0.28 11.74 5.56
N ILE A 156 0.88 11.11 5.49
CA ILE A 156 1.79 11.22 4.35
C ILE A 156 1.86 9.87 3.65
N LEU A 157 1.85 9.87 2.33
CA LEU A 157 1.94 8.71 1.48
C LEU A 157 3.15 8.87 0.54
N ALA A 158 4.11 7.95 0.61
CA ALA A 158 5.31 7.98 -0.21
C ALA A 158 5.45 6.67 -0.97
N ILE A 159 5.42 6.74 -2.30
CA ILE A 159 5.54 5.56 -3.18
C ILE A 159 6.64 5.79 -4.21
N ALA A 160 7.71 5.01 -4.09
CA ALA A 160 8.75 4.87 -5.07
C ALA A 160 8.30 3.90 -6.18
N ILE A 161 8.70 4.19 -7.42
CA ILE A 161 8.47 3.31 -8.56
C ILE A 161 9.81 3.02 -9.23
N PRO A 162 10.34 1.78 -9.13
CA PRO A 162 11.56 1.41 -9.80
C PRO A 162 11.44 1.60 -11.31
N LYS A 163 12.43 2.24 -11.95
CA LYS A 163 12.43 2.56 -13.38
C LYS A 163 12.59 1.32 -14.24
N ASP A 164 13.38 0.37 -13.76
CA ASP A 164 13.67 -0.92 -14.40
C ASP A 164 12.57 -1.97 -14.13
N SER A 165 11.51 -1.57 -13.42
CA SER A 165 10.28 -2.31 -13.37
C SER A 165 9.79 -2.44 -14.82
N GLY A 166 10.00 -3.64 -15.40
CA GLY A 166 9.78 -3.89 -16.83
C GLY A 166 8.34 -3.55 -17.24
N LEU A 167 7.99 -3.73 -18.51
CA LEU A 167 6.61 -3.56 -19.00
C LEU A 167 5.57 -4.39 -18.21
N ASN A 168 6.02 -5.33 -17.37
CA ASN A 168 5.26 -6.19 -16.46
C ASN A 168 5.34 -5.83 -14.96
N PHE A 169 5.94 -4.70 -14.53
CA PHE A 169 5.44 -4.07 -13.30
C PHE A 169 4.10 -3.46 -13.67
N VAL A 170 3.12 -4.36 -13.67
CA VAL A 170 1.83 -4.17 -14.31
C VAL A 170 1.19 -2.99 -13.60
N LYS A 171 0.58 -2.06 -14.33
CA LYS A 171 -0.24 -0.97 -13.77
C LYS A 171 -1.11 -1.39 -12.57
N ASN A 172 -1.57 -2.65 -12.56
CA ASN A 172 -2.29 -3.26 -11.45
C ASN A 172 -1.47 -3.45 -10.17
N GLU A 173 -0.19 -3.81 -10.24
CA GLU A 173 0.69 -3.89 -9.06
C GLU A 173 0.85 -2.50 -8.44
N PHE A 174 1.18 -1.49 -9.25
CA PHE A 174 1.24 -0.12 -8.75
C PHE A 174 -0.10 0.35 -8.19
N LYS A 175 -1.21 0.07 -8.88
CA LYS A 175 -2.55 0.36 -8.37
C LYS A 175 -2.81 -0.33 -7.04
N ASN A 176 -2.44 -1.61 -6.90
CA ASN A 176 -2.61 -2.37 -5.68
C ASN A 176 -1.84 -1.72 -4.52
N THR A 177 -0.56 -1.44 -4.74
CA THR A 177 0.31 -0.77 -3.79
C THR A 177 -0.23 0.60 -3.41
N PHE A 178 -0.61 1.42 -4.38
CA PHE A 178 -1.19 2.74 -4.11
C PHE A 178 -2.45 2.64 -3.24
N ILE A 179 -3.38 1.75 -3.58
CA ILE A 179 -4.63 1.57 -2.83
C ILE A 179 -4.38 1.00 -1.43
N HIS A 180 -3.42 0.07 -1.29
CA HIS A 180 -2.99 -0.50 0.00
C HIS A 180 -2.50 0.60 0.94
N GLU A 181 -1.51 1.37 0.49
CA GLU A 181 -0.93 2.43 1.31
C GLU A 181 -1.92 3.58 1.54
N PHE A 182 -2.78 3.86 0.55
CA PHE A 182 -3.84 4.83 0.69
C PHE A 182 -4.87 4.41 1.76
N TYR A 183 -5.19 3.12 1.86
CA TYR A 183 -6.08 2.60 2.90
C TYR A 183 -5.50 2.79 4.30
N HIS A 184 -4.18 2.66 4.50
CA HIS A 184 -3.54 2.99 5.78
C HIS A 184 -3.83 4.42 6.25
N ALA A 185 -3.93 5.39 5.32
CA ALA A 185 -4.27 6.77 5.68
C ALA A 185 -5.68 6.90 6.30
N GLN A 186 -6.53 5.89 6.11
CA GLN A 186 -7.94 5.85 6.53
C GLN A 186 -8.16 4.97 7.76
N GLN A 187 -7.12 4.30 8.25
CA GLN A 187 -7.16 3.56 9.50
C GLN A 187 -6.99 4.58 10.64
N ASN A 188 -8.02 4.72 11.47
CA ASN A 188 -8.12 5.87 12.38
C ASN A 188 -7.28 5.72 13.65
N ASP A 189 -7.01 4.50 14.09
CA ASP A 189 -6.43 4.20 15.41
C ASP A 189 -5.03 3.55 15.30
N LEU A 190 -4.26 3.87 14.25
CA LEU A 190 -2.91 3.33 14.03
C LEU A 190 -1.94 3.66 15.17
N ASP A 191 -1.98 4.89 15.68
CA ASP A 191 -1.01 5.45 16.63
C ASP A 191 -1.54 5.61 18.06
N GLN A 192 -2.78 5.15 18.33
CA GLN A 192 -3.52 5.50 19.55
C GLN A 192 -3.89 4.31 20.44
N CYS A 193 -3.47 3.10 20.08
CA CYS A 193 -3.89 1.89 20.79
C CYS A 193 -2.87 1.42 21.82
N ASP A 194 -3.36 1.18 23.03
CA ASP A 194 -2.62 0.49 24.08
C ASP A 194 -2.48 -0.99 23.70
N ILE A 195 -1.31 -1.34 23.16
CA ILE A 195 -0.98 -2.72 22.80
C ILE A 195 -0.83 -3.52 24.09
N LYS A 196 -1.69 -4.54 24.25
CA LYS A 196 -1.68 -5.41 25.44
C LYS A 196 -0.58 -6.46 25.30
N GLY A 197 0.40 -6.43 26.21
CA GLY A 197 1.50 -7.40 26.24
C GLY A 197 2.64 -7.05 25.29
N ASP A 198 3.43 -8.06 24.90
CA ASP A 198 4.54 -7.86 23.96
C ASP A 198 4.01 -7.55 22.55
N PHE A 199 4.65 -6.59 21.88
CA PHE A 199 4.31 -6.21 20.50
C PHE A 199 4.34 -7.40 19.52
N SER A 200 5.19 -8.40 19.78
CA SER A 200 5.26 -9.64 19.01
C SER A 200 4.03 -10.55 19.15
N GLN A 201 3.22 -10.36 20.20
CA GLN A 201 1.99 -11.11 20.45
C GLN A 201 0.73 -10.31 20.10
N SER A 202 0.90 -9.03 19.78
CA SER A 202 -0.16 -8.12 19.37
C SER A 202 -0.84 -8.57 18.08
N ASN A 203 -2.12 -8.25 17.96
CA ASN A 203 -2.84 -8.44 16.72
C ASN A 203 -2.69 -7.26 15.75
N SER A 204 -2.14 -6.13 16.22
CA SER A 204 -2.10 -4.88 15.47
C SER A 204 -1.50 -5.02 14.08
N ILE A 205 -0.29 -5.58 13.95
CA ILE A 205 0.43 -5.59 12.66
C ILE A 205 -0.38 -6.31 11.57
N TRP A 206 -0.83 -7.53 11.84
CA TRP A 206 -1.53 -8.33 10.82
C TRP A 206 -2.96 -7.84 10.56
N PHE A 207 -3.62 -7.21 11.54
CA PHE A 207 -4.89 -6.54 11.29
C PHE A 207 -4.70 -5.33 10.37
N ILE A 208 -3.71 -4.48 10.67
CA ILE A 208 -3.43 -3.25 9.93
C ILE A 208 -3.04 -3.56 8.49
N GLU A 209 -2.02 -4.38 8.30
CA GLU A 209 -1.50 -4.76 6.98
C GLU A 209 -2.49 -5.67 6.23
N GLY A 210 -3.12 -6.60 6.95
CA GLY A 210 -4.14 -7.47 6.39
C GLY A 210 -5.38 -6.72 5.92
N GLY A 211 -5.79 -5.67 6.64
CA GLY A 211 -6.92 -4.82 6.26
C GLY A 211 -6.64 -4.05 4.96
N ALA A 212 -5.45 -3.47 4.85
CA ALA A 212 -5.01 -2.77 3.64
C ALA A 212 -4.89 -3.72 2.44
N HIS A 213 -4.35 -4.93 2.64
CA HIS A 213 -4.22 -5.94 1.59
C HIS A 213 -5.59 -6.52 1.16
N TYR A 214 -6.49 -6.74 2.13
CA TYR A 214 -7.87 -7.14 1.86
C TYR A 214 -8.58 -6.08 1.01
N PHE A 215 -8.54 -4.82 1.45
CA PHE A 215 -9.20 -3.71 0.78
C PHE A 215 -8.71 -3.51 -0.66
N SER A 216 -7.40 -3.45 -0.86
CA SER A 216 -6.78 -3.27 -2.17
C SER A 216 -7.09 -4.44 -3.11
N THR A 217 -6.97 -5.68 -2.62
CA THR A 217 -7.30 -6.90 -3.39
C THR A 217 -8.78 -6.93 -3.80
N THR A 218 -9.68 -6.50 -2.92
CA THR A 218 -11.12 -6.41 -3.22
C THR A 218 -11.38 -5.43 -4.36
N ILE A 219 -10.85 -4.21 -4.31
CA ILE A 219 -11.03 -3.21 -5.39
C ILE A 219 -10.47 -3.73 -6.72
N LEU A 220 -9.28 -4.32 -6.73
CA LEU A 220 -8.70 -4.88 -7.95
C LEU A 220 -9.52 -6.05 -8.50
N SER A 221 -10.05 -6.89 -7.62
CA SER A 221 -10.86 -8.05 -8.02
C SER A 221 -12.23 -7.63 -8.55
N GLU A 222 -12.85 -6.60 -8.00
CA GLU A 222 -14.08 -6.00 -8.54
C GLU A 222 -13.88 -5.49 -9.97
N ASP A 223 -12.82 -4.70 -10.20
CA ASP A 223 -12.50 -4.14 -11.52
C ASP A 223 -12.24 -5.23 -12.58
N SER A 224 -11.57 -6.31 -12.18
CA SER A 224 -11.22 -7.42 -13.05
C SER A 224 -12.27 -8.54 -13.06
N LYS A 225 -13.39 -8.38 -12.34
CA LYS A 225 -14.47 -9.36 -12.18
C LYS A 225 -13.98 -10.74 -11.71
N LYS A 226 -12.97 -10.75 -10.86
CA LYS A 226 -12.41 -11.94 -10.23
C LYS A 226 -13.14 -12.28 -8.93
N ASN A 227 -12.99 -13.52 -8.48
CA ASN A 227 -13.50 -13.94 -7.18
C ASN A 227 -12.58 -13.39 -6.07
N ILE A 228 -13.10 -12.44 -5.28
CA ILE A 228 -12.37 -11.74 -4.21
C ILE A 228 -11.78 -12.72 -3.20
N ASP A 229 -12.60 -13.62 -2.64
CA ASP A 229 -12.14 -14.64 -1.68
C ASP A 229 -10.97 -15.45 -2.26
N SER A 230 -11.10 -15.88 -3.51
CA SER A 230 -10.08 -16.70 -4.16
C SER A 230 -8.79 -15.93 -4.42
N GLU A 231 -8.83 -14.64 -4.71
CA GLU A 231 -7.61 -13.84 -4.91
C GLU A 231 -6.88 -13.57 -3.60
N ILE A 232 -7.61 -13.26 -2.51
CA ILE A 232 -7.05 -13.14 -1.16
C ILE A 232 -6.43 -14.48 -0.72
N LEU A 233 -7.12 -15.59 -0.95
CA LEU A 233 -6.63 -16.91 -0.55
C LEU A 233 -5.50 -17.40 -1.44
N ARG A 234 -5.40 -16.95 -2.69
CA ARG A 234 -4.26 -17.26 -3.57
C ARG A 234 -2.96 -16.70 -3.01
N THR A 235 -2.94 -15.42 -2.63
CA THR A 235 -1.71 -14.78 -2.10
C THR A 235 -1.31 -15.39 -0.74
N ALA A 236 -2.28 -15.72 0.11
CA ALA A 236 -2.02 -16.44 1.35
C ALA A 236 -1.53 -17.90 1.11
N TYR A 237 -2.06 -18.58 0.09
CA TYR A 237 -1.64 -19.93 -0.27
C TYR A 237 -0.16 -19.97 -0.71
N GLU A 238 0.34 -18.94 -1.38
CA GLU A 238 1.73 -18.81 -1.84
C GLU A 238 2.73 -18.73 -0.67
N ILE A 239 2.31 -18.24 0.51
CA ILE A 239 3.17 -18.06 1.69
C ILE A 239 2.89 -19.03 2.84
N LYS A 240 1.91 -19.93 2.70
CA LYS A 240 1.39 -20.76 3.80
C LYS A 240 2.39 -21.72 4.45
N ASP A 241 3.45 -22.05 3.71
CA ASP A 241 4.49 -23.00 4.11
C ASP A 241 5.78 -22.31 4.59
N LEU A 242 5.79 -20.97 4.67
CA LEU A 242 6.88 -20.20 5.28
C LEU A 242 6.97 -20.47 6.79
N THR A 243 8.17 -20.27 7.34
CA THR A 243 8.42 -20.31 8.79
C THR A 243 7.74 -19.14 9.52
N GLU A 244 7.59 -19.25 10.83
CA GLU A 244 7.00 -18.16 11.63
C GLU A 244 7.79 -16.86 11.50
N ASP A 245 9.13 -16.93 11.49
CA ASP A 245 10.00 -15.76 11.33
C ASP A 245 9.83 -15.11 9.94
N GLU A 246 9.67 -15.92 8.87
CA GLU A 246 9.42 -15.40 7.52
C GLU A 246 8.02 -14.78 7.40
N LEU A 247 7.03 -15.31 8.11
CA LEU A 247 5.65 -14.79 8.14
C LEU A 247 5.55 -13.43 8.84
N ILE A 248 6.45 -13.11 9.78
CA ILE A 248 6.57 -11.77 10.36
C ILE A 248 6.82 -10.73 9.26
N GLY A 249 7.51 -11.11 8.18
CA GLY A 249 7.77 -10.24 7.02
C GLY A 249 6.67 -10.22 5.96
N GLN A 250 5.54 -10.94 6.15
CA GLN A 250 4.42 -10.99 5.19
C GLN A 250 3.05 -10.77 5.89
N PRO A 251 2.91 -9.80 6.82
CA PRO A 251 1.71 -9.63 7.64
C PRO A 251 0.46 -9.28 6.83
N ASP A 252 0.64 -8.68 5.66
CA ASP A 252 -0.39 -8.26 4.73
C ASP A 252 -1.18 -9.46 4.17
N LYS A 253 -0.48 -10.45 3.60
CA LYS A 253 -1.09 -11.60 2.92
C LYS A 253 -1.79 -12.54 3.88
N TRP A 254 -1.10 -12.96 4.95
CA TRP A 254 -1.71 -13.87 5.91
C TRP A 254 -2.77 -13.15 6.77
N GLY A 255 -2.57 -11.86 7.06
CA GLY A 255 -3.54 -11.04 7.75
C GLY A 255 -4.84 -10.88 6.95
N ALA A 256 -4.77 -10.64 5.65
CA ALA A 256 -5.95 -10.58 4.78
C ALA A 256 -6.73 -11.90 4.76
N ALA A 257 -6.04 -13.04 4.67
CA ALA A 257 -6.70 -14.34 4.78
C ALA A 257 -7.30 -14.57 6.17
N ALA A 258 -6.62 -14.16 7.25
CA ALA A 258 -7.16 -14.23 8.60
C ALA A 258 -8.44 -13.39 8.75
N LEU A 259 -8.46 -12.15 8.25
CA LEU A 259 -9.65 -11.31 8.22
C LEU A 259 -10.77 -11.93 7.38
N LEU A 260 -10.45 -12.50 6.22
CA LEU A 260 -11.43 -13.25 5.42
C LEU A 260 -12.02 -14.41 6.22
N LEU A 261 -11.19 -15.20 6.93
CA LEU A 261 -11.67 -16.28 7.79
C LEU A 261 -12.62 -15.75 8.88
N MET A 262 -12.27 -14.62 9.51
CA MET A 262 -13.12 -13.97 10.50
C MET A 262 -14.49 -13.56 9.93
N THR A 263 -14.54 -13.06 8.69
CA THR A 263 -15.83 -12.77 8.02
C THR A 263 -16.65 -14.05 7.83
N LYS A 264 -16.02 -15.16 7.39
CA LYS A 264 -16.71 -16.44 7.18
C LYS A 264 -17.20 -17.07 8.48
N LEU A 265 -16.54 -16.77 9.59
CA LEU A 265 -16.91 -17.20 10.94
C LEU A 265 -17.91 -16.24 11.61
N ASN A 266 -18.35 -15.17 10.93
CA ASN A 266 -19.21 -14.11 11.48
C ASN A 266 -18.63 -13.46 12.76
N LEU A 267 -17.30 -13.33 12.83
CA LEU A 267 -16.61 -12.64 13.92
C LEU A 267 -16.54 -11.13 13.68
N LEU A 268 -16.53 -10.71 12.41
CA LEU A 268 -16.64 -9.33 11.94
C LEU A 268 -17.37 -9.29 10.60
N SER A 269 -17.81 -8.12 10.15
CA SER A 269 -18.40 -7.95 8.81
C SER A 269 -17.34 -7.57 7.78
N GLU A 270 -17.54 -7.96 6.53
CA GLU A 270 -16.70 -7.46 5.42
C GLU A 270 -16.79 -5.93 5.31
N SER A 271 -17.96 -5.36 5.58
CA SER A 271 -18.17 -3.91 5.54
C SER A 271 -17.22 -3.18 6.48
N SER A 272 -16.98 -3.69 7.71
CA SER A 272 -16.11 -2.99 8.67
C SER A 272 -14.65 -2.93 8.21
N ILE A 273 -14.22 -3.91 7.41
CA ILE A 273 -12.92 -3.83 6.73
C ILE A 273 -13.04 -2.78 5.61
N MET A 274 -14.01 -2.92 4.71
CA MET A 274 -14.07 -2.08 3.51
C MET A 274 -14.28 -0.59 3.81
N ASP A 275 -14.98 -0.25 4.89
CA ASP A 275 -15.32 1.12 5.25
C ASP A 275 -14.42 1.74 6.33
N SER A 276 -13.34 1.02 6.66
CA SER A 276 -12.32 1.28 7.70
C SER A 276 -12.78 1.36 9.16
N THR A 277 -14.05 1.11 9.48
CA THR A 277 -14.55 1.13 10.87
C THR A 277 -13.97 0.03 11.77
N LEU A 278 -13.35 -1.01 11.20
CA LEU A 278 -12.55 -1.99 11.95
C LEU A 278 -11.40 -1.33 12.73
N PHE A 279 -10.94 -0.17 12.29
CA PHE A 279 -9.83 0.61 12.86
C PHE A 279 -10.34 1.80 13.68
N ASP A 280 -11.46 1.60 14.37
CA ASP A 280 -11.99 2.52 15.37
C ASP A 280 -11.91 1.90 16.77
N ASN A 281 -11.69 2.77 17.77
CA ASN A 281 -11.71 2.42 19.19
C ASN A 281 -10.77 1.26 19.59
N CYS A 282 -9.71 1.04 18.81
CA CYS A 282 -8.76 -0.05 19.04
C CYS A 282 -9.42 -1.42 19.04
N ALA A 283 -10.47 -1.63 18.24
CA ALA A 283 -11.22 -2.89 18.16
C ALA A 283 -10.29 -4.10 17.91
N ARG A 284 -9.25 -3.91 17.09
CA ARG A 284 -8.20 -4.93 16.81
C ARG A 284 -7.46 -5.45 18.05
N GLU A 285 -7.40 -4.67 19.14
CA GLU A 285 -6.79 -5.07 20.41
C GLU A 285 -7.83 -5.33 21.51
N ASN A 286 -8.96 -4.61 21.48
CA ASN A 286 -9.96 -4.64 22.53
C ASN A 286 -11.01 -5.74 22.34
N ASP A 287 -11.54 -5.86 21.13
CA ASP A 287 -12.61 -6.81 20.80
C ASP A 287 -12.02 -8.15 20.31
N PHE A 288 -10.84 -8.08 19.69
CA PHE A 288 -10.11 -9.21 19.15
C PHE A 288 -8.86 -9.51 19.98
N ASP A 289 -9.03 -9.82 21.27
CA ASP A 289 -7.92 -10.20 22.15
C ASP A 289 -7.14 -11.39 21.58
N SER A 290 -5.80 -11.32 21.58
CA SER A 290 -4.91 -12.33 21.01
C SER A 290 -5.03 -13.71 21.67
N ASN A 291 -5.52 -13.78 22.91
CA ASN A 291 -5.72 -15.01 23.67
C ASN A 291 -7.14 -15.56 23.56
N SER A 292 -8.06 -14.85 22.90
CA SER A 292 -9.42 -15.34 22.66
C SER A 292 -9.39 -16.62 21.83
N ARG A 293 -10.35 -17.54 22.09
CA ARG A 293 -10.45 -18.81 21.36
C ARG A 293 -10.70 -18.58 19.88
N GLU A 294 -11.43 -17.53 19.57
CA GLU A 294 -11.72 -17.02 18.24
C GLU A 294 -10.43 -16.72 17.48
N ILE A 295 -9.57 -15.87 18.04
CA ILE A 295 -8.32 -15.46 17.39
C ILE A 295 -7.32 -16.60 17.34
N GLN A 296 -7.24 -17.44 18.36
CA GLN A 296 -6.40 -18.64 18.35
C GLN A 296 -6.81 -19.61 17.23
N HIS A 297 -8.12 -19.78 17.00
CA HIS A 297 -8.63 -20.56 15.88
C HIS A 297 -8.23 -19.94 14.54
N VAL A 298 -8.38 -18.63 14.38
CA VAL A 298 -8.00 -17.90 13.16
C VAL A 298 -6.50 -18.04 12.87
N LYS A 299 -5.63 -17.78 13.86
CA LYS A 299 -4.17 -17.94 13.74
C LYS A 299 -3.75 -19.36 13.38
N LYS A 300 -4.47 -20.37 13.89
CA LYS A 300 -4.22 -21.77 13.56
C LYS A 300 -4.65 -22.13 12.14
N HIS A 301 -5.74 -21.53 11.66
CA HIS A 301 -6.45 -22.01 10.46
C HIS A 301 -6.42 -21.07 9.24
N TRP A 302 -5.84 -19.87 9.31
CA TRP A 302 -5.70 -18.97 8.15
C TRP A 302 -5.06 -19.66 6.93
N LYS A 303 -4.13 -20.60 7.17
CA LYS A 303 -3.43 -21.38 6.13
C LYS A 303 -4.15 -22.64 5.66
N SER A 304 -5.31 -22.97 6.24
CA SER A 304 -6.09 -24.17 5.89
C SER A 304 -6.87 -23.94 4.59
N ILE A 305 -6.13 -23.84 3.49
CA ILE A 305 -6.61 -23.45 2.16
C ILE A 305 -6.48 -24.64 1.20
N GLU A 306 -7.46 -24.81 0.32
CA GLU A 306 -7.42 -25.74 -0.81
C GLU A 306 -7.50 -24.99 -2.14
N ASN A 307 -6.85 -25.54 -3.17
CA ASN A 307 -6.95 -25.07 -4.55
C ASN A 307 -7.67 -26.15 -5.38
N LYS A 308 -8.81 -25.79 -5.95
CA LYS A 308 -9.58 -26.64 -6.87
C LYS A 308 -9.68 -25.92 -8.20
N ASN A 309 -8.90 -26.39 -9.18
CA ASN A 309 -8.88 -25.85 -10.55
C ASN A 309 -8.61 -24.33 -10.63
N GLY A 310 -7.71 -23.81 -9.80
CA GLY A 310 -7.36 -22.39 -9.75
C GLY A 310 -8.28 -21.53 -8.89
N ILE A 311 -9.29 -22.13 -8.24
CA ILE A 311 -10.15 -21.46 -7.27
C ILE A 311 -9.68 -21.86 -5.86
N PHE A 312 -9.37 -20.86 -5.04
CA PHE A 312 -8.87 -21.04 -3.69
C PHE A 312 -10.02 -20.86 -2.69
N SER A 313 -10.11 -21.75 -1.71
CA SER A 313 -11.12 -21.70 -0.65
C SER A 313 -10.60 -22.26 0.66
N PHE A 314 -11.21 -21.86 1.77
CA PHE A 314 -10.93 -22.50 3.06
C PHE A 314 -11.40 -23.96 3.06
N LYS A 315 -10.60 -24.81 3.69
CA LYS A 315 -11.01 -26.17 4.02
C LYS A 315 -12.04 -26.16 5.16
N LYS A 316 -12.82 -27.23 5.27
CA LYS A 316 -13.94 -27.33 6.22
C LYS A 316 -13.51 -27.16 7.68
N GLU A 317 -12.33 -27.63 8.05
CA GLU A 317 -11.78 -27.50 9.40
C GLU A 317 -11.59 -26.04 9.82
N ALA A 318 -11.22 -25.14 8.90
CA ALA A 318 -11.09 -23.72 9.19
C ALA A 318 -12.44 -23.08 9.50
N LEU A 319 -13.49 -23.53 8.82
CA LEU A 319 -14.85 -23.02 8.96
C LEU A 319 -15.63 -23.68 10.12
N SER A 320 -15.06 -24.71 10.75
CA SER A 320 -15.68 -25.47 11.83
C SER A 320 -15.27 -24.89 13.20
N TYR A 321 -15.71 -23.68 13.50
CA TYR A 321 -15.55 -23.06 14.82
C TYR A 321 -16.88 -23.09 15.59
N ASN A 322 -16.91 -23.77 16.73
CA ASN A 322 -18.07 -23.75 17.63
C ASN A 322 -17.84 -22.72 18.73
N LYS A 323 -18.43 -21.53 18.56
CA LYS A 323 -18.36 -20.45 19.57
C LYS A 323 -18.89 -20.87 20.95
N TYR A 324 -19.75 -21.89 21.01
CA TYR A 324 -20.48 -22.34 22.20
C TYR A 324 -19.97 -23.63 22.84
N SER A 325 -18.89 -24.26 22.35
CA SER A 325 -18.30 -25.41 23.04
C SER A 325 -17.43 -24.89 24.19
N TYR A 326 -17.91 -25.01 25.43
CA TYR A 326 -17.12 -24.75 26.64
C TYR A 326 -16.26 -25.96 27.02
#